data_AF-A0AAW1NK87-F1
#
_entry.id   AF-A0AAW1NK87-F1
#
_cell.length_a   1.000
_cell.length_b   1.000
_cell.length_c   1.000
_cell.angle_alpha   90.00
_cell.angle_beta   90.00
_cell.angle_gamma   90.00
#
_symmetry.space_group_name_H-M   'P 1'
#
loop_
_entity.id
_entity.type
_entity.pdbx_description
1 polymer ?
#
loop_
_entity_poly.entity_id
_entity_poly.type
_entity_poly.pdbx_seq_one_letter_code
_entity_poly.pdbx_strand_id
1 'polypeptide(L)'
;MDCVENLLKKTGIAAEEVDIVCVSCSCFAPTPSMAAMLVNRFKFREDVLTYNLSGMGCSSSLISVDMVKHLLQALPNKLALVVNHENITNCYYTGTERSYLLVNCLFRLGGAAALMTNRPKDAARAKYDLKHTLNEKLMVPSRGVLWRFGNTSAASTWYILSHIEHHGGLRKGDRIFQLGFGGGFKAISASWRARRAIKQSHTCWPDS
;
A
#
# COMPACT_ATOMS: atom_id res chain seq x y z
N MET A 1 6.50 5.89 -18.74
CA MET A 1 6.65 4.44 -18.42
C MET A 1 8.10 4.02 -18.22
N ASP A 2 9.04 4.97 -18.29
CA ASP A 2 10.48 4.76 -18.21
C ASP A 2 10.90 4.11 -16.88
N CYS A 3 10.07 4.20 -15.83
CA CYS A 3 10.31 3.47 -14.58
C CYS A 3 10.38 1.95 -14.76
N VAL A 4 9.54 1.36 -15.62
CA VAL A 4 9.54 -0.08 -15.90
C VAL A 4 10.79 -0.44 -16.71
N GLU A 5 11.08 0.31 -17.76
CA GLU A 5 12.25 0.09 -18.60
C GLU A 5 13.56 0.21 -17.80
N ASN A 6 13.69 1.26 -16.99
CA ASN A 6 14.84 1.47 -16.12
C ASN A 6 14.95 0.38 -15.06
N LEU A 7 13.85 -0.13 -14.53
CA LEU A 7 13.86 -1.22 -13.56
C LEU A 7 14.37 -2.51 -14.20
N LEU A 8 13.82 -2.91 -15.36
CA LEU A 8 14.23 -4.10 -16.09
C LEU A 8 15.71 -4.02 -16.51
N LYS A 9 16.16 -2.87 -17.00
CA LYS A 9 17.59 -2.64 -17.31
C LYS A 9 18.49 -2.74 -16.08
N LYS A 10 18.10 -2.15 -14.94
CA LYS A 10 18.88 -2.18 -13.70
C LYS A 10 18.95 -3.58 -13.09
N THR A 11 17.90 -4.37 -13.24
CA THR A 11 17.88 -5.74 -12.73
C THR A 11 18.37 -6.76 -13.76
N GLY A 12 18.49 -6.41 -15.04
CA GLY A 12 18.83 -7.38 -16.08
C GLY A 12 17.83 -8.54 -16.18
N ILE A 13 16.61 -8.36 -15.67
CA ILE A 13 15.53 -9.34 -15.79
C ILE A 13 14.83 -9.07 -17.12
N ALA A 14 14.66 -10.13 -17.91
CA ALA A 14 13.95 -10.05 -19.18
C ALA A 14 12.43 -9.88 -18.93
N ALA A 15 11.71 -9.20 -19.82
CA ALA A 15 10.27 -9.00 -19.66
C ALA A 15 9.52 -10.35 -19.65
N GLU A 16 10.06 -11.32 -20.38
CA GLU A 16 9.58 -12.68 -20.50
C GLU A 16 9.77 -13.48 -19.21
N GLU A 17 10.57 -13.04 -18.24
CA GLU A 17 10.70 -13.71 -16.95
C GLU A 17 9.62 -13.32 -15.94
N VAL A 18 8.86 -12.26 -16.21
CA VAL A 18 7.81 -11.76 -15.32
C VAL A 18 6.52 -12.55 -15.56
N ASP A 19 5.93 -13.06 -14.48
CA ASP A 19 4.72 -13.89 -14.54
C ASP A 19 3.45 -13.10 -14.19
N ILE A 20 3.58 -12.03 -13.41
CA ILE A 20 2.46 -11.24 -12.92
C ILE A 20 2.77 -9.76 -13.14
N VAL A 21 1.84 -9.02 -13.74
CA VAL A 21 1.94 -7.56 -13.92
C VAL A 21 0.75 -6.92 -13.22
N CYS A 22 1.01 -6.26 -12.10
CA CYS A 22 0.03 -5.47 -11.37
C CYS A 22 0.29 -3.99 -11.61
N VAL A 23 -0.67 -3.31 -12.23
CA VAL A 23 -0.61 -1.87 -12.48
C VAL A 23 -1.65 -1.17 -11.64
N SER A 24 -1.27 -0.03 -11.06
CA SER A 24 -2.17 0.82 -10.30
C SER A 24 -2.12 2.26 -10.83
N CYS A 25 -3.29 2.82 -11.14
CA CYS A 25 -3.47 4.23 -11.46
C CYS A 25 -4.84 4.73 -10.98
N SER A 26 -4.85 5.80 -10.20
CA SER A 26 -6.08 6.27 -9.54
C SER A 26 -7.06 6.93 -10.51
N CYS A 27 -6.58 7.87 -11.33
CA CYS A 27 -7.38 8.77 -12.16
C CYS A 27 -7.44 8.36 -13.66
N PHE A 28 -6.81 7.25 -14.07
CA PHE A 28 -6.72 6.86 -15.47
C PHE A 28 -6.91 5.35 -15.65
N ALA A 29 -8.03 4.96 -16.25
CA ALA A 29 -8.41 3.57 -16.51
C ALA A 29 -8.92 3.41 -17.96
N PRO A 30 -8.02 3.45 -18.96
CA PRO A 30 -8.39 3.33 -20.37
C PRO A 30 -8.80 1.89 -20.75
N THR A 31 -9.45 1.76 -21.90
CA THR A 31 -9.66 0.48 -22.59
C THR A 31 -8.94 0.55 -23.94
N PRO A 32 -7.92 -0.29 -24.22
CA PRO A 32 -7.38 -1.36 -23.38
C PRO A 32 -6.68 -0.85 -22.11
N SER A 33 -6.62 -1.70 -21.08
CA SER A 33 -6.07 -1.34 -19.76
C SER A 33 -4.59 -0.97 -19.83
N MET A 34 -4.10 -0.20 -18.85
CA MET A 34 -2.68 0.12 -18.78
C MET A 34 -1.80 -1.13 -18.62
N ALA A 35 -2.29 -2.16 -17.92
CA ALA A 35 -1.61 -3.44 -17.85
C ALA A 35 -1.47 -4.09 -19.24
N ALA A 36 -2.55 -4.11 -20.04
CA ALA A 36 -2.49 -4.62 -21.41
C ALA A 36 -1.55 -3.79 -22.31
N MET A 37 -1.53 -2.47 -22.14
CA MET A 37 -0.58 -1.59 -22.85
C MET A 37 0.88 -1.91 -22.50
N LEU A 38 1.18 -2.19 -21.21
CA LEU A 38 2.51 -2.61 -20.79
C LEU A 38 2.90 -3.97 -21.37
N VAL A 39 1.99 -4.94 -21.33
CA VAL A 39 2.20 -6.28 -21.91
C VAL A 39 2.61 -6.16 -23.37
N ASN A 40 1.84 -5.41 -24.17
CA ASN A 40 2.13 -5.24 -25.59
C ASN A 40 3.42 -4.43 -25.86
N ARG A 41 3.70 -3.40 -25.05
CA ARG A 41 4.87 -2.52 -25.23
C ARG A 41 6.19 -3.24 -24.95
N PHE A 42 6.25 -3.96 -23.83
CA PHE A 42 7.49 -4.61 -23.37
C PHE A 42 7.60 -6.08 -23.78
N LYS A 43 6.62 -6.59 -24.54
CA LYS A 43 6.62 -7.97 -25.06
C LYS A 43 6.72 -9.01 -23.95
N PHE A 44 5.92 -8.81 -22.90
CA PHE A 44 5.71 -9.86 -21.91
C PHE A 44 5.09 -11.11 -22.56
N ARG A 45 5.19 -12.25 -21.89
CA ARG A 45 4.60 -13.51 -22.36
C ARG A 45 3.08 -13.40 -22.46
N GLU A 46 2.48 -14.17 -23.35
CA GLU A 46 1.02 -14.20 -23.56
C GLU A 46 0.25 -14.74 -22.34
N ASP A 47 0.91 -15.57 -21.52
CA ASP A 47 0.32 -16.18 -20.31
C ASP A 47 0.48 -15.33 -19.04
N VAL A 48 0.95 -14.09 -19.16
CA VAL A 48 1.19 -13.20 -18.02
C VAL A 48 -0.12 -12.81 -17.33
N LEU A 49 -0.16 -12.94 -16.00
CA LEU A 49 -1.32 -12.53 -15.23
C LEU A 49 -1.32 -11.01 -15.06
N THR A 50 -2.32 -10.33 -15.63
CA THR A 50 -2.42 -8.87 -15.57
C THR A 50 -3.52 -8.40 -14.65
N TYR A 51 -3.20 -7.45 -13.77
CA TYR A 51 -4.16 -6.77 -12.89
C TYR A 51 -4.06 -5.26 -13.07
N ASN A 52 -5.20 -4.59 -13.15
CA ASN A 52 -5.28 -3.13 -13.25
C ASN A 52 -6.15 -2.58 -12.12
N LEU A 53 -5.51 -1.92 -11.14
CA LEU A 53 -6.16 -1.31 -9.99
C LEU A 53 -6.39 0.17 -10.25
N SER A 54 -7.62 0.64 -10.08
CA SER A 54 -8.00 2.04 -10.26
C SER A 54 -8.94 2.51 -9.16
N GLY A 55 -9.03 3.84 -8.95
CA GLY A 55 -9.95 4.44 -7.99
C GLY A 55 -9.56 4.31 -6.50
N MET A 56 -8.41 3.70 -6.19
CA MET A 56 -7.96 3.49 -4.80
C MET A 56 -7.21 4.70 -4.21
N GLY A 57 -6.81 5.68 -5.03
CA GLY A 57 -6.08 6.86 -4.58
C GLY A 57 -4.67 6.55 -4.08
N CYS A 58 -4.19 7.36 -3.14
CA CYS A 58 -2.81 7.30 -2.65
C CYS A 58 -2.43 5.98 -1.93
N SER A 59 -3.41 5.21 -1.46
CA SER A 59 -3.20 3.90 -0.81
C SER A 59 -2.98 2.76 -1.81
N SER A 60 -3.21 3.01 -3.11
CA SER A 60 -3.20 1.99 -4.15
C SER A 60 -1.87 1.25 -4.28
N SER A 61 -0.75 1.89 -3.92
CA SER A 61 0.58 1.26 -3.87
C SER A 61 0.63 0.11 -2.87
N LEU A 62 0.24 0.33 -1.62
CA LEU A 62 0.29 -0.72 -0.60
C LEU A 62 -0.78 -1.79 -0.83
N ILE A 63 -1.94 -1.42 -1.41
CA ILE A 63 -2.97 -2.39 -1.80
C ILE A 63 -2.43 -3.33 -2.89
N SER A 64 -1.73 -2.79 -3.88
CA SER A 64 -1.13 -3.60 -4.95
C SER A 64 -0.06 -4.55 -4.41
N VAL A 65 0.75 -4.11 -3.44
CA VAL A 65 1.75 -4.95 -2.75
C VAL A 65 1.08 -6.07 -1.94
N ASP A 66 -0.01 -5.77 -1.22
CA ASP A 66 -0.75 -6.78 -0.45
C ASP A 66 -1.41 -7.82 -1.36
N MET A 67 -2.03 -7.38 -2.45
CA MET A 67 -2.60 -8.28 -3.46
C MET A 67 -1.53 -9.20 -4.06
N VAL A 68 -0.40 -8.62 -4.48
CA VAL A 68 0.71 -9.40 -5.06
C VAL A 68 1.33 -10.35 -4.04
N LYS A 69 1.42 -9.97 -2.76
CA LYS A 69 1.85 -10.88 -1.70
C LYS A 69 0.93 -12.11 -1.63
N HIS A 70 -0.39 -11.92 -1.62
CA HIS A 70 -1.32 -13.06 -1.61
C HIS A 70 -1.19 -13.93 -2.88
N LEU A 71 -1.01 -13.32 -4.05
CA LEU A 71 -0.77 -14.05 -5.30
C LEU A 71 0.53 -14.86 -5.25
N LEU A 72 1.62 -14.30 -4.75
CA LEU A 72 2.90 -14.99 -4.58
C LEU A 72 2.83 -16.06 -3.48
N GLN A 73 1.94 -15.95 -2.50
CA GLN A 73 1.71 -17.01 -1.51
C GLN A 73 0.91 -18.17 -2.11
N ALA A 74 -0.01 -17.89 -3.03
CA ALA A 74 -0.81 -18.90 -3.72
C ALA A 74 -0.06 -19.58 -4.87
N LEU A 75 0.81 -18.85 -5.57
CA LEU A 75 1.52 -19.32 -6.76
C LEU A 75 3.03 -19.46 -6.47
N PRO A 76 3.58 -20.69 -6.36
CA PRO A 76 5.00 -20.89 -6.08
C PRO A 76 5.88 -20.49 -7.27
N ASN A 77 7.11 -20.04 -6.97
CA ASN A 77 8.18 -19.75 -7.93
C ASN A 77 7.82 -18.71 -9.01
N LYS A 78 7.13 -17.64 -8.63
CA LYS A 78 6.70 -16.53 -9.49
C LYS A 78 7.46 -15.23 -9.26
N LEU A 79 7.50 -14.41 -10.30
CA LEU A 79 8.00 -13.05 -10.30
C LEU A 79 6.89 -12.09 -10.72
N ALA A 80 6.65 -11.08 -9.89
CA ALA A 80 5.62 -10.08 -10.07
C ALA A 80 6.24 -8.69 -10.26
N LEU A 81 5.74 -7.96 -11.25
CA LEU A 81 6.00 -6.55 -11.48
C LEU A 81 4.84 -5.72 -10.96
N VAL A 82 5.12 -4.83 -10.01
CA VAL A 82 4.18 -3.85 -9.48
C VAL A 82 4.51 -2.49 -10.08
N VAL A 83 3.55 -1.85 -10.72
CA VAL A 83 3.70 -0.54 -11.36
C VAL A 83 2.67 0.41 -10.78
N ASN A 84 3.12 1.48 -10.14
CA ASN A 84 2.28 2.58 -9.71
C ASN A 84 2.51 3.75 -10.65
N HIS A 85 1.47 4.23 -11.29
CA HIS A 85 1.53 5.39 -12.15
C HIS A 85 0.40 6.34 -11.78
N GLU A 86 0.73 7.62 -11.64
CA GLU A 86 -0.24 8.67 -11.39
C GLU A 86 -0.33 9.56 -12.62
N ASN A 87 -1.55 9.61 -13.17
CA ASN A 87 -1.92 10.50 -14.26
C ASN A 87 -3.12 11.37 -13.81
N ILE A 88 -2.86 12.65 -13.61
CA ILE A 88 -3.84 13.64 -13.17
C ILE A 88 -4.41 14.50 -14.29
N THR A 89 -4.08 14.22 -15.56
CA THR A 89 -4.54 15.02 -16.70
C THR A 89 -6.07 15.10 -16.76
N ASN A 90 -6.76 14.01 -16.42
CA ASN A 90 -8.23 13.98 -16.36
C ASN A 90 -8.82 14.50 -15.03
N CYS A 91 -7.97 14.82 -14.05
CA CYS A 91 -8.34 15.27 -12.72
C CYS A 91 -7.97 16.76 -12.49
N TYR A 92 -7.69 17.51 -13.56
CA TYR A 92 -7.35 18.93 -13.51
C TYR A 92 -8.59 19.80 -13.26
N TYR A 93 -8.55 20.66 -12.24
CA TYR A 93 -9.64 21.59 -11.93
C TYR A 93 -9.54 22.85 -12.79
N THR A 94 -10.54 23.12 -13.63
CA THR A 94 -10.57 24.30 -14.53
C THR A 94 -11.35 25.49 -13.99
N GLY A 95 -11.98 25.35 -12.81
CA GLY A 95 -12.75 26.42 -12.19
C GLY A 95 -11.88 27.48 -11.49
N THR A 96 -12.54 28.49 -10.94
CA THR A 96 -11.90 29.64 -10.30
C THR A 96 -11.94 29.61 -8.77
N GLU A 97 -12.56 28.59 -8.17
CA GLU A 97 -12.65 28.49 -6.71
C GLU A 97 -11.27 28.17 -6.10
N ARG A 98 -10.78 29.08 -5.25
CA ARG A 98 -9.42 29.03 -4.69
C ARG A 98 -9.13 27.77 -3.88
N SER A 99 -10.12 27.27 -3.14
CA SER A 99 -10.05 26.04 -2.34
C SER A 99 -9.71 24.82 -3.22
N TYR A 100 -10.31 24.72 -4.40
CA TYR A 100 -10.14 23.60 -5.33
C TYR A 100 -8.91 23.72 -6.23
N LEU A 101 -8.41 24.94 -6.45
CA LEU A 101 -7.13 25.16 -7.14
C LEU A 101 -5.93 24.52 -6.42
N LEU A 102 -6.04 24.24 -5.11
CA LEU A 102 -5.01 23.52 -4.37
C LEU A 102 -4.67 22.15 -4.97
N VAL A 103 -5.65 21.45 -5.55
CA VAL A 103 -5.44 20.14 -6.21
C VAL A 103 -4.43 20.28 -7.35
N ASN A 104 -4.55 21.34 -8.16
CA ASN A 104 -3.63 21.59 -9.29
C ASN A 104 -2.21 21.95 -8.82
N CYS A 105 -2.06 22.50 -7.63
CA CYS A 105 -0.75 22.86 -7.07
C CYS A 105 -0.04 21.69 -6.36
N LEU A 106 -0.82 20.76 -5.78
CA LEU A 106 -0.30 19.67 -4.96
C LEU A 106 0.06 18.43 -5.77
N PHE A 107 -0.78 18.02 -6.72
CA PHE A 107 -0.59 16.77 -7.44
C PHE A 107 0.34 16.94 -8.65
N ARG A 108 1.13 15.90 -8.93
CA ARG A 108 2.04 15.82 -10.07
C ARG A 108 1.95 14.46 -10.73
N LEU A 109 2.34 14.41 -12.00
CA LEU A 109 2.48 13.17 -12.74
C LEU A 109 3.74 12.42 -12.29
N GLY A 110 3.65 11.09 -12.18
CA GLY A 110 4.77 10.28 -11.73
C GLY A 110 4.55 8.79 -11.94
N GLY A 111 5.61 8.01 -11.89
CA GLY A 111 5.53 6.56 -11.98
C GLY A 111 6.68 5.87 -11.28
N ALA A 112 6.37 4.80 -10.56
CA ALA A 112 7.31 3.93 -9.88
C ALA A 112 7.01 2.47 -10.22
N ALA A 113 8.05 1.64 -10.21
CA ALA A 113 7.92 0.21 -10.45
C ALA A 113 8.79 -0.56 -9.45
N ALA A 114 8.32 -1.73 -9.05
CA ALA A 114 9.01 -2.64 -8.15
C ALA A 114 8.81 -4.09 -8.61
N LEU A 115 9.82 -4.94 -8.36
CA LEU A 115 9.73 -6.37 -8.57
C LEU A 115 9.59 -7.08 -7.23
N MET A 116 8.72 -8.08 -7.18
CA MET A 116 8.45 -8.91 -6.01
C MET A 116 8.50 -10.37 -6.43
N THR A 117 9.06 -11.24 -5.59
CA THR A 117 9.23 -12.65 -5.95
C THR A 117 9.19 -13.55 -4.72
N ASN A 118 8.81 -14.81 -4.96
CA ASN A 118 9.00 -15.93 -4.03
C ASN A 118 9.96 -16.99 -4.62
N ARG A 119 10.71 -16.66 -5.69
CA ARG A 119 11.66 -17.55 -6.34
C ARG A 119 12.94 -17.66 -5.49
N PRO A 120 13.37 -18.88 -5.12
CA PRO A 120 14.61 -19.05 -4.36
C PRO A 120 15.85 -18.50 -5.07
N LYS A 121 15.90 -18.59 -6.41
CA LYS A 121 17.03 -18.10 -7.23
C LYS A 121 17.27 -16.58 -7.11
N ASP A 122 16.22 -15.83 -6.80
CA ASP A 122 16.26 -14.37 -6.74
C ASP A 122 16.47 -13.86 -5.30
N ALA A 123 16.48 -14.74 -4.30
CA ALA A 123 16.61 -14.38 -2.88
C ALA A 123 17.91 -13.63 -2.58
N ALA A 124 19.03 -14.04 -3.16
CA ALA A 124 20.33 -13.37 -2.98
C ALA A 124 20.38 -11.95 -3.57
N ARG A 125 19.47 -11.66 -4.51
CA ARG A 125 19.37 -10.36 -5.20
C ARG A 125 18.30 -9.46 -4.57
N ALA A 126 17.42 -10.03 -3.74
CA ALA A 126 16.36 -9.31 -3.09
C ALA A 126 16.92 -8.29 -2.11
N LYS A 127 16.44 -7.04 -2.20
CA LYS A 127 16.87 -5.96 -1.30
C LYS A 127 16.17 -6.01 0.05
N TYR A 128 14.94 -6.52 0.06
CA TYR A 128 14.05 -6.48 1.22
C TYR A 128 13.17 -7.72 1.27
N ASP A 129 12.90 -8.18 2.49
CA ASP A 129 11.87 -9.17 2.77
C ASP A 129 10.56 -8.48 3.19
N LEU A 130 9.47 -8.75 2.48
CA LEU A 130 8.15 -8.30 2.90
C LEU A 130 7.63 -9.19 4.05
N LYS A 131 7.74 -8.71 5.29
CA LYS A 131 7.28 -9.48 6.47
C LYS A 131 5.78 -9.35 6.73
N HIS A 132 5.27 -8.12 6.74
CA HIS A 132 3.88 -7.85 7.09
C HIS A 132 3.27 -6.79 6.18
N THR A 133 2.00 -7.00 5.87
CA THR A 133 1.09 -6.04 5.23
C THR A 133 -0.08 -5.84 6.18
N LEU A 134 -0.74 -4.69 6.12
CA LEU A 134 -1.91 -4.43 6.96
C LEU A 134 -3.02 -5.39 6.53
N ASN A 135 -3.48 -6.23 7.46
CA ASN A 135 -4.65 -7.08 7.26
C ASN A 135 -5.85 -6.49 8.03
N GLU A 136 -7.05 -6.98 7.71
CA GLU A 136 -8.30 -6.48 8.32
C GLU A 136 -8.26 -6.54 9.86
N LYS A 137 -7.70 -7.61 10.45
CA LYS A 137 -7.59 -7.77 11.90
C LYS A 137 -6.75 -6.67 12.55
N LEU A 138 -5.65 -6.24 11.91
CA LEU A 138 -4.81 -5.13 12.38
C LEU A 138 -5.51 -3.77 12.25
N MET A 139 -6.51 -3.65 11.37
CA MET A 139 -7.27 -2.42 11.15
C MET A 139 -8.50 -2.28 12.06
N VAL A 140 -8.94 -3.37 12.69
CA VAL A 140 -10.09 -3.36 13.63
C VAL A 140 -9.96 -2.27 14.70
N PRO A 141 -8.82 -2.09 15.39
CA PRO A 141 -8.69 -1.03 16.40
C PRO A 141 -8.89 0.37 15.82
N SER A 142 -8.25 0.68 14.68
CA SER A 142 -8.39 1.97 13.99
C SER A 142 -9.81 2.24 13.54
N ARG A 143 -10.50 1.23 12.99
CA ARG A 143 -11.90 1.34 12.55
C ARG A 143 -12.85 1.47 13.74
N GLY A 144 -12.63 0.70 14.81
CA GLY A 144 -13.45 0.75 16.02
C GLY A 144 -13.41 2.13 16.69
N VAL A 145 -12.21 2.73 16.78
CA VAL A 145 -12.05 4.11 17.27
C VAL A 145 -12.75 5.11 16.38
N LEU A 146 -12.54 5.04 15.06
CA LEU A 146 -13.19 5.96 14.13
C LEU A 146 -14.72 5.83 14.17
N TRP A 147 -15.24 4.61 14.28
CA TRP A 147 -16.67 4.35 14.34
C TRP A 147 -17.29 4.85 15.65
N ARG A 148 -16.62 4.64 16.80
CA ARG A 148 -17.15 5.03 18.12
C ARG A 148 -16.97 6.50 18.45
N PHE A 149 -15.81 7.07 18.12
CA PHE A 149 -15.39 8.40 18.57
C PHE A 149 -15.15 9.39 17.44
N GLY A 150 -15.19 8.95 16.17
CA GLY A 150 -14.75 9.77 15.05
C GLY A 150 -13.24 10.03 15.07
N ASN A 151 -12.82 11.04 14.30
CA ASN A 151 -11.44 11.51 14.33
C ASN A 151 -11.27 12.57 15.42
N THR A 152 -10.74 12.14 16.57
CA THR A 152 -10.42 13.00 17.74
C THR A 152 -9.02 13.63 17.66
N SER A 153 -8.49 13.80 16.44
CA SER A 153 -7.15 14.34 16.19
C SER A 153 -6.07 13.52 16.91
N ALA A 154 -5.10 14.17 17.57
CA ALA A 154 -3.97 13.50 18.23
C ALA A 154 -4.37 12.43 19.27
N ALA A 155 -5.57 12.51 19.85
CA ALA A 155 -6.04 11.50 20.80
C ALA A 155 -6.40 10.16 20.13
N SER A 156 -6.70 10.16 18.83
CA SER A 156 -7.14 8.95 18.11
C SER A 156 -6.11 7.83 18.17
N THR A 157 -4.81 8.14 18.05
CA THR A 157 -3.75 7.12 18.13
C THR A 157 -3.66 6.46 19.50
N TRP A 158 -4.03 7.19 20.56
CA TRP A 158 -4.07 6.67 21.93
C TRP A 158 -5.32 5.84 22.19
N TYR A 159 -6.47 6.28 21.68
CA TYR A 159 -7.67 5.45 21.70
C TYR A 159 -7.44 4.12 20.96
N ILE A 160 -6.74 4.14 19.81
CA ILE A 160 -6.38 2.91 19.08
C ILE A 160 -5.53 1.98 19.94
N LEU A 161 -4.52 2.50 20.63
CA LEU A 161 -3.69 1.71 21.53
C LEU A 161 -4.51 1.12 22.68
N SER A 162 -5.37 1.92 23.32
CA SER A 162 -6.25 1.44 24.39
C SER A 162 -7.22 0.36 23.90
N HIS A 163 -7.71 0.46 22.66
CA HIS A 163 -8.57 -0.56 22.05
C HIS A 163 -7.82 -1.89 21.89
N ILE A 164 -6.54 -1.84 21.46
CA ILE A 164 -5.69 -3.02 21.35
C ILE A 164 -5.51 -3.66 22.73
N GLU A 165 -5.17 -2.88 23.75
CA GLU A 165 -4.97 -3.37 25.12
C GLU A 165 -6.24 -3.96 25.75
N HIS A 166 -7.40 -3.38 25.44
CA HIS A 166 -8.70 -3.79 25.96
C HIS A 166 -9.21 -5.09 25.33
N HIS A 167 -9.33 -5.12 24.00
CA HIS A 167 -10.00 -6.22 23.30
C HIS A 167 -9.03 -7.33 22.86
N GLY A 168 -7.87 -6.95 22.32
CA GLY A 168 -6.89 -7.91 21.79
C GLY A 168 -5.89 -8.40 22.83
N GLY A 169 -5.54 -7.53 23.77
CA GLY A 169 -4.40 -7.72 24.66
C GLY A 169 -3.06 -7.71 23.91
N LEU A 170 -1.98 -7.60 24.68
CA LEU A 170 -0.61 -7.65 24.19
C LEU A 170 0.20 -8.64 25.03
N ARG A 171 1.13 -9.34 24.40
CA ARG A 171 2.09 -10.22 25.08
C ARG A 171 3.42 -9.51 25.25
N LYS A 172 4.21 -9.95 26.22
CA LYS A 172 5.60 -9.48 26.38
C LYS A 172 6.37 -9.73 25.08
N GLY A 173 6.96 -8.66 24.54
CA GLY A 173 7.76 -8.70 23.32
C GLY A 173 7.00 -8.28 22.06
N ASP A 174 5.66 -8.23 22.08
CA ASP A 174 4.87 -7.73 20.95
C ASP A 174 5.28 -6.29 20.62
N ARG A 175 5.26 -5.94 19.32
CA ARG A 175 5.68 -4.63 18.82
C ARG A 175 4.49 -3.88 18.25
N ILE A 176 4.39 -2.61 18.56
CA ILE A 176 3.33 -1.71 18.06
C ILE A 176 4.00 -0.59 17.29
N PHE A 177 3.55 -0.36 16.07
CA PHE A 177 3.98 0.75 15.26
C PHE A 177 2.83 1.76 15.17
N GLN A 178 3.00 2.91 15.81
CA GLN A 178 2.06 4.01 15.74
C GLN A 178 2.50 4.98 14.66
N LEU A 179 1.56 5.39 13.82
CA LEU A 179 1.77 6.33 12.73
C LEU A 179 0.68 7.41 12.79
N GLY A 180 1.10 8.67 12.78
CA GLY A 180 0.22 9.82 12.76
C GLY A 180 0.55 10.76 11.60
N PHE A 181 -0.48 11.32 10.99
CA PHE A 181 -0.38 12.35 9.95
C PHE A 181 -1.09 13.61 10.42
N GLY A 182 -0.46 14.78 10.20
CA GLY A 182 -0.98 16.07 10.65
C GLY A 182 -0.75 17.18 9.63
N GLY A 183 -1.19 18.40 9.99
CA GLY A 183 -1.10 19.58 9.12
C GLY A 183 0.32 19.87 8.63
N GLY A 184 0.43 20.26 7.35
CA GLY A 184 1.71 20.58 6.69
C GLY A 184 2.52 19.36 6.24
N PHE A 185 1.85 18.25 5.87
CA PHE A 185 2.49 16.99 5.45
C PHE A 185 3.42 16.37 6.50
N LYS A 186 3.20 16.68 7.78
CA LYS A 186 3.97 16.10 8.88
C LYS A 186 3.47 14.69 9.13
N ALA A 187 4.39 13.72 8.99
CA ALA A 187 4.18 12.35 9.44
C ALA A 187 5.13 12.07 10.61
N ILE A 188 4.61 11.48 11.68
CA ILE A 188 5.42 11.05 12.83
C ILE A 188 5.09 9.59 13.15
N SER A 189 6.12 8.83 13.52
CA SER A 189 5.97 7.43 13.88
C SER A 189 6.69 7.11 15.18
N ALA A 190 6.12 6.20 15.96
CA ALA A 190 6.73 5.64 17.16
C ALA A 190 6.66 4.11 17.13
N SER A 191 7.75 3.45 17.52
CA SER A 191 7.82 2.00 17.67
C SER A 191 7.90 1.63 19.14
N TRP A 192 6.92 0.87 19.62
CA TRP A 192 6.81 0.42 21.00
C TRP A 192 7.04 -1.08 21.08
N ARG A 193 7.63 -1.54 22.18
CA ARG A 193 7.74 -2.96 22.51
C ARG A 193 7.11 -3.21 23.87
N ALA A 194 6.10 -4.07 23.91
CA ALA A 194 5.45 -4.47 25.14
C ALA A 194 6.47 -5.14 26.09
N ARG A 195 6.66 -4.57 27.27
CA ARG A 195 7.63 -5.08 28.26
C ARG A 195 7.07 -6.21 29.12
N ARG A 196 5.75 -6.33 29.16
CA ARG A 196 4.96 -7.32 29.89
C ARG A 196 3.70 -7.67 29.09
N ALA A 197 2.98 -8.70 29.51
CA ALA A 197 1.62 -8.93 29.01
C ALA A 197 0.68 -7.82 29.51
N ILE A 198 -0.23 -7.35 28.66
CA ILE A 198 -1.17 -6.27 28.95
C ILE A 198 -2.55 -6.72 28.46
N LYS A 199 -3.53 -6.80 29.36
CA LYS A 199 -4.95 -6.90 29.05
C LYS A 199 -5.68 -6.02 30.04
N GLN A 200 -5.93 -4.78 29.65
CA GLN A 200 -6.39 -3.73 30.55
C GLN A 200 -7.75 -3.22 30.08
N SER A 201 -8.75 -3.29 30.95
CA SER A 201 -10.02 -2.61 30.69
C SER A 201 -9.81 -1.10 30.82
N HIS A 202 -10.44 -0.35 29.93
CA HIS A 202 -10.32 1.11 29.82
C HIS A 202 -11.75 1.62 29.73
N THR A 203 -12.11 2.57 30.58
CA THR A 203 -13.50 3.03 30.77
C THR A 203 -14.17 3.58 29.51
N CYS A 204 -13.39 3.99 28.51
CA CYS A 204 -13.90 4.46 27.23
C CYS A 204 -14.46 3.32 26.34
N TRP A 205 -14.07 2.08 26.60
CA TRP A 205 -14.57 0.88 25.94
C TRP A 205 -15.57 0.16 26.86
N PRO A 206 -16.79 -0.11 26.41
CA PRO A 206 -17.73 -0.90 27.18
C PRO A 206 -17.25 -2.36 27.17
N ASP A 207 -17.32 -3.03 28.33
CA ASP A 207 -17.13 -4.47 28.37
C ASP A 207 -18.30 -5.11 27.61
N SER A 208 -18.00 -5.80 26.50
CA SER A 208 -18.97 -6.50 25.64
C SER A 208 -19.43 -7.80 26.25
#